data_AF-A0A928ETZ9-F1
#
_entry.id   AF-A0A928ETZ9-F1
#
_cell.length_a   1.000
_cell.length_b   1.000
_cell.length_c   1.000
_cell.angle_alpha   90.00
_cell.angle_beta   90.00
_cell.angle_gamma   90.00
#
_symmetry.space_group_name_H-M   'P 1'
#
loop_
_entity.id
_entity.type
_entity.pdbx_description
1 polymer ?
#
loop_
_entity_poly.entity_id
_entity_poly.type
_entity_poly.pdbx_seq_one_letter_code
_entity_poly.pdbx_strand_id
1 'polypeptide(L)'
;MKKMILKKRFWIPLCALALALITLAIVYFTVILPEKREEEKLQEAVRAYRAAKLEQYEQENAEYDDYEVDVAFIGDSLTDGYDLAKYYPQYVTANRGIGGDTTFGLEERLQVSLYDLKPKVVVMLIGANNMDSMLENYESILKGLQENLPESKIVLLSLTAMGGEHWGRKNQLAAYNNVTIKLLAERYGYEFVDLYSVLYDVSIGEVYEGYTIDGGHFTHEGYTVVTAQITPVLEKLLKK
;
A
#
# COMPACT_ATOMS: atom_id res chain seq x y z
N MET A 1 37.05 23.94 -68.47
CA MET A 1 37.12 22.72 -67.62
C MET A 1 37.09 23.12 -66.14
N LYS A 2 35.94 23.07 -65.48
CA LYS A 2 35.83 23.15 -64.01
C LYS A 2 34.91 22.00 -63.58
N LYS A 3 35.49 20.89 -63.14
CA LYS A 3 34.75 19.75 -62.60
C LYS A 3 35.28 19.41 -61.20
N MET A 4 34.35 19.43 -60.25
CA MET A 4 34.16 18.31 -59.31
C MET A 4 35.13 18.22 -58.11
N ILE A 5 35.06 19.19 -57.18
CA ILE A 5 35.65 19.04 -55.83
C ILE A 5 34.61 19.19 -54.70
N LEU A 6 33.37 19.60 -55.00
CA LEU A 6 32.35 19.85 -53.96
C LEU A 6 31.67 18.60 -53.35
N LYS A 7 31.87 17.38 -53.89
CA LYS A 7 31.07 16.23 -53.48
C LYS A 7 31.53 15.52 -52.20
N LYS A 8 32.83 15.47 -51.87
CA LYS A 8 33.29 14.64 -50.73
C LYS A 8 33.01 15.24 -49.34
N ARG A 9 32.89 16.58 -49.24
CA ARG A 9 32.77 17.29 -47.95
C ARG A 9 31.37 17.24 -47.33
N PHE A 10 30.33 16.96 -48.13
CA PHE A 10 28.95 16.79 -47.66
C PHE A 10 28.59 15.34 -47.29
N TRP A 11 29.34 14.33 -47.76
CA TRP A 11 28.99 12.92 -47.53
C TRP A 11 29.39 12.42 -46.15
N ILE A 12 30.50 12.91 -45.59
CA ILE A 12 30.96 12.55 -44.24
C ILE A 12 29.92 12.92 -43.16
N PRO A 13 29.34 14.14 -43.12
CA PRO A 13 28.30 14.45 -42.14
C PRO A 13 26.99 13.69 -42.38
N LEU A 14 26.65 13.36 -43.63
CA LEU A 14 25.50 12.52 -43.97
C LEU A 14 25.66 11.07 -43.49
N CYS A 15 26.85 10.47 -43.65
CA CYS A 15 27.15 9.13 -43.15
C CYS A 15 27.19 9.10 -41.61
N ALA A 16 27.76 10.12 -40.97
CA ALA A 16 27.78 10.23 -39.51
C ALA A 16 26.35 10.37 -38.93
N LEU A 17 25.49 11.16 -39.59
CA LEU A 17 24.09 11.28 -39.21
C LEU A 17 23.32 9.95 -39.39
N ALA A 18 23.55 9.25 -40.50
CA ALA A 18 22.93 7.94 -40.73
C ALA A 18 23.36 6.90 -39.68
N LEU A 19 24.65 6.85 -39.33
CA LEU A 19 25.16 5.98 -38.27
C LEU A 19 24.57 6.33 -36.89
N ALA A 20 24.40 7.63 -36.59
CA ALA A 20 23.76 8.07 -35.36
C ALA A 20 22.29 7.63 -35.30
N LEU A 21 21.54 7.78 -36.40
CA LEU A 21 20.14 7.33 -36.48
C LEU A 21 20.01 5.81 -36.37
N ILE A 22 20.91 5.05 -36.98
CA ILE A 22 20.94 3.59 -36.84
C ILE A 22 21.23 3.21 -35.38
N THR A 23 22.22 3.85 -34.75
CA THR A 23 22.53 3.59 -33.34
C THR A 23 21.34 3.90 -32.44
N LEU A 24 20.67 5.04 -32.65
CA LEU A 24 19.46 5.40 -31.91
C LEU A 24 18.32 4.40 -32.13
N ALA A 25 18.12 3.94 -33.37
CA ALA A 25 17.14 2.91 -33.67
C ALA A 25 17.48 1.58 -32.97
N ILE A 26 18.76 1.17 -32.97
CA ILE A 26 19.21 -0.02 -32.26
C ILE A 26 18.92 0.12 -30.75
N VAL A 27 19.31 1.23 -30.11
CA VAL A 27 19.03 1.49 -28.69
C VAL A 27 17.51 1.46 -28.42
N TYR A 28 16.72 2.10 -29.28
CA TYR A 28 15.27 2.12 -29.14
C TYR A 28 14.67 0.71 -29.20
N PHE A 29 15.03 -0.10 -30.21
CA PHE A 29 14.44 -1.42 -30.40
C PHE A 29 15.02 -2.50 -29.47
N THR A 30 16.24 -2.34 -28.96
CA THR A 30 16.91 -3.35 -28.11
C THR A 30 16.85 -3.06 -26.61
N VAL A 31 16.60 -1.80 -26.21
CA VAL A 31 16.55 -1.40 -24.79
C VAL A 31 15.21 -0.76 -24.45
N ILE A 32 14.88 0.38 -25.08
CA ILE A 32 13.72 1.19 -24.68
C ILE A 32 12.39 0.48 -24.93
N LEU A 33 12.21 -0.11 -26.11
CA LEU A 33 10.96 -0.78 -26.47
C LEU A 33 10.71 -2.06 -25.65
N PRO A 34 11.71 -2.92 -25.40
CA PRO A 34 11.57 -4.03 -24.45
C PRO A 34 11.21 -3.59 -23.03
N GLU A 35 11.92 -2.60 -22.47
CA GLU A 35 11.67 -2.09 -21.11
C GLU A 35 10.25 -1.56 -20.95
N LYS A 36 9.78 -0.76 -21.93
CA LYS A 36 8.38 -0.31 -21.96
C LYS A 36 7.37 -1.45 -22.00
N ARG A 37 7.65 -2.50 -22.77
CA ARG A 37 6.77 -3.68 -22.84
C ARG A 37 6.75 -4.46 -21.53
N GLU A 38 7.88 -4.54 -20.83
CA GLU A 38 7.95 -5.17 -19.50
C GLU A 38 7.17 -4.34 -18.47
N GLU A 39 7.30 -3.02 -18.49
CA GLU A 39 6.51 -2.12 -17.65
C GLU A 39 5.01 -2.27 -17.92
N GLU A 40 4.58 -2.25 -19.19
CA GLU A 40 3.17 -2.48 -19.57
C GLU A 40 2.65 -3.82 -19.07
N LYS A 41 3.42 -4.90 -19.22
CA LYS A 41 3.05 -6.23 -18.70
C LYS A 41 2.95 -6.26 -17.18
N LEU A 42 3.87 -5.60 -16.47
CA LEU A 42 3.83 -5.51 -15.02
C LEU A 42 2.58 -4.74 -14.57
N GLN A 43 2.27 -3.63 -15.23
CA GLN A 43 1.06 -2.85 -14.95
C GLN A 43 -0.22 -3.65 -15.22
N GLU A 44 -0.25 -4.42 -16.31
CA GLU A 44 -1.37 -5.34 -16.61
C GLU A 44 -1.51 -6.42 -15.54
N ALA A 45 -0.40 -7.03 -15.10
CA ALA A 45 -0.40 -8.03 -14.04
C ALA A 45 -0.88 -7.47 -12.70
N VAL A 46 -0.46 -6.26 -12.33
CA VAL A 46 -0.92 -5.57 -11.10
C VAL A 46 -2.41 -5.27 -11.17
N ARG A 47 -2.91 -4.80 -12.32
CA ARG A 47 -4.35 -4.57 -12.53
C ARG A 47 -5.16 -5.86 -12.45
N ALA A 48 -4.67 -6.93 -13.07
CA ALA A 48 -5.32 -8.24 -13.03
C ALA A 48 -5.35 -8.81 -11.61
N TYR A 49 -4.25 -8.69 -10.86
CA TYR A 49 -4.18 -9.07 -9.45
C TYR A 49 -5.21 -8.32 -8.61
N ARG A 50 -5.26 -6.99 -8.77
CA ARG A 50 -6.22 -6.15 -8.06
C ARG A 50 -7.66 -6.51 -8.41
N ALA A 51 -7.97 -6.67 -9.70
CA ALA A 51 -9.31 -7.05 -10.15
C ALA A 51 -9.74 -8.41 -9.56
N ALA A 52 -8.86 -9.41 -9.56
CA ALA A 52 -9.13 -10.72 -8.97
C ALA A 52 -9.40 -10.63 -7.46
N LYS A 53 -8.65 -9.79 -6.73
CA LYS A 53 -8.93 -9.52 -5.31
C LYS A 53 -10.30 -8.89 -5.08
N LEU A 54 -10.69 -7.92 -5.92
CA LEU A 54 -12.01 -7.29 -5.79
C LEU A 54 -13.14 -8.28 -6.08
N GLU A 55 -13.01 -9.09 -7.13
CA GLU A 55 -13.97 -10.16 -7.45
C GLU A 55 -14.09 -11.17 -6.31
N GLN A 56 -12.96 -11.57 -5.70
CA GLN A 56 -12.95 -12.41 -4.51
C GLN A 56 -13.73 -11.76 -3.36
N TYR A 57 -13.54 -10.46 -3.10
CA TYR A 57 -14.27 -9.76 -2.04
C TYR A 57 -15.76 -9.66 -2.31
N GLU A 58 -16.19 -9.45 -3.56
CA GLU A 58 -17.62 -9.48 -3.93
C GLU A 58 -18.26 -10.84 -3.64
N GLN A 59 -17.54 -11.93 -3.96
CA GLN A 59 -18.01 -13.29 -3.70
C GLN A 59 -18.11 -13.57 -2.20
N GLU A 60 -17.07 -13.22 -1.43
CA GLU A 60 -17.05 -13.41 0.02
C GLU A 60 -18.12 -12.57 0.73
N ASN A 61 -18.40 -11.34 0.27
CA ASN A 61 -19.45 -10.52 0.86
C ASN A 61 -20.84 -11.16 0.73
N ALA A 62 -21.08 -11.95 -0.33
CA ALA A 62 -22.35 -12.65 -0.51
C ALA A 62 -22.57 -13.79 0.51
N GLU A 63 -21.54 -14.17 1.26
CA GLU A 63 -21.61 -15.20 2.31
C GLU A 63 -22.05 -14.64 3.67
N TYR A 64 -22.08 -13.31 3.84
CA TYR A 64 -22.36 -12.65 5.12
C TYR A 64 -23.62 -11.80 5.06
N ASP A 65 -24.41 -11.81 6.13
CA ASP A 65 -25.40 -10.77 6.38
C ASP A 65 -24.73 -9.51 7.00
N ASP A 66 -25.45 -8.38 6.98
CA ASP A 66 -25.00 -7.12 7.59
C ASP A 66 -24.55 -7.34 9.06
N TYR A 67 -23.35 -6.85 9.41
CA TYR A 67 -22.76 -6.94 10.75
C TYR A 67 -22.48 -8.37 11.26
N GLU A 68 -22.46 -9.38 10.39
CA GLU A 68 -21.99 -10.71 10.76
C GLU A 68 -20.47 -10.73 10.96
N VAL A 69 -19.74 -9.92 10.20
CA VAL A 69 -18.29 -9.73 10.38
C VAL A 69 -18.01 -8.86 11.61
N ASP A 70 -17.29 -9.44 12.57
CA ASP A 70 -16.86 -8.73 13.78
C ASP A 70 -15.80 -7.68 13.45
N VAL A 71 -14.79 -8.06 12.65
CA VAL A 71 -13.65 -7.17 12.36
C VAL A 71 -13.23 -7.29 10.90
N ALA A 72 -13.23 -6.17 10.16
CA ALA A 72 -12.60 -6.10 8.86
C ALA A 72 -11.26 -5.36 8.96
N PHE A 73 -10.20 -5.97 8.46
CA PHE A 73 -8.90 -5.32 8.31
C PHE A 73 -8.74 -4.84 6.87
N ILE A 74 -8.49 -3.54 6.68
CA ILE A 74 -8.25 -2.94 5.37
C ILE A 74 -6.85 -2.35 5.29
N GLY A 75 -6.26 -2.41 4.11
CA GLY A 75 -4.92 -1.85 3.92
C GLY A 75 -4.20 -2.37 2.70
N ASP A 76 -2.88 -2.31 2.80
CA ASP A 76 -1.95 -2.74 1.76
C ASP A 76 -1.42 -4.17 1.99
N SER A 77 -0.16 -4.44 1.61
CA SER A 77 0.49 -5.74 1.75
C SER A 77 0.62 -6.21 3.20
N LEU A 78 0.75 -5.30 4.17
CA LEU A 78 0.84 -5.69 5.58
C LEU A 78 -0.49 -6.27 6.08
N THR A 79 -1.59 -5.74 5.57
CA THR A 79 -2.91 -6.31 5.82
C THR A 79 -3.10 -7.60 5.02
N ASP A 80 -2.75 -7.61 3.72
CA ASP A 80 -2.90 -8.78 2.83
C ASP A 80 -2.18 -10.02 3.37
N GLY A 81 -0.98 -9.86 3.90
CA GLY A 81 -0.18 -10.94 4.50
C GLY A 81 -0.62 -11.39 5.91
N TYR A 82 -1.63 -10.75 6.50
CA TYR A 82 -2.04 -11.01 7.88
C TYR A 82 -2.99 -12.22 7.97
N ASP A 83 -2.51 -13.33 8.54
CA ASP A 83 -3.31 -14.54 8.78
C ASP A 83 -4.31 -14.34 9.94
N LEU A 84 -5.42 -13.64 9.67
CA LEU A 84 -6.38 -13.26 10.70
C LEU A 84 -7.01 -14.47 11.42
N ALA A 85 -7.22 -15.58 10.71
CA ALA A 85 -7.76 -16.81 11.32
C ALA A 85 -6.82 -17.38 12.39
N LYS A 86 -5.50 -17.24 12.20
CA LYS A 86 -4.50 -17.64 13.20
C LYS A 86 -4.47 -16.70 14.41
N TYR A 87 -4.55 -15.38 14.21
CA TYR A 87 -4.34 -14.40 15.28
C TYR A 87 -5.64 -13.99 16.01
N TYR A 88 -6.78 -14.12 15.36
CA TYR A 88 -8.10 -13.72 15.86
C TYR A 88 -9.15 -14.84 15.72
N PRO A 89 -8.85 -16.09 16.15
CA PRO A 89 -9.76 -17.23 15.95
C PRO A 89 -11.12 -17.09 16.64
N GLN A 90 -11.25 -16.15 17.57
CA GLN A 90 -12.48 -15.85 18.30
C GLN A 90 -13.44 -14.88 17.57
N TYR A 91 -13.01 -14.28 16.46
CA TYR A 91 -13.78 -13.28 15.72
C TYR A 91 -14.07 -13.77 14.30
N VAL A 92 -15.23 -13.41 13.76
CA VAL A 92 -15.46 -13.48 12.31
C VAL A 92 -14.71 -12.31 11.68
N THR A 93 -13.59 -12.61 11.00
CA THR A 93 -12.71 -11.58 10.44
C THR A 93 -12.71 -11.58 8.93
N ALA A 94 -12.66 -10.39 8.32
CA ALA A 94 -12.43 -10.21 6.90
C ALA A 94 -11.07 -9.55 6.65
N ASN A 95 -10.21 -10.18 5.85
CA ASN A 95 -8.98 -9.57 5.36
C ASN A 95 -9.26 -8.90 4.00
N ARG A 96 -9.07 -7.58 3.96
CA ARG A 96 -9.33 -6.72 2.80
C ARG A 96 -8.07 -5.94 2.41
N GLY A 97 -6.90 -6.56 2.60
CA GLY A 97 -5.60 -6.04 2.19
C GLY A 97 -5.31 -6.30 0.71
N ILE A 98 -4.64 -5.37 0.04
CA ILE A 98 -4.13 -5.60 -1.34
C ILE A 98 -2.68 -5.15 -1.39
N GLY A 99 -1.77 -6.06 -1.75
CA GLY A 99 -0.36 -5.73 -1.91
C GLY A 99 -0.11 -4.52 -2.81
N GLY A 100 0.70 -3.57 -2.33
CA GLY A 100 1.07 -2.35 -3.06
C GLY A 100 -0.02 -1.26 -3.10
N ASP A 101 -1.15 -1.45 -2.44
CA ASP A 101 -2.26 -0.48 -2.48
C ASP A 101 -1.88 0.86 -1.83
N THR A 102 -2.46 1.93 -2.36
CA THR A 102 -2.25 3.30 -1.90
C THR A 102 -3.51 3.80 -1.20
N THR A 103 -3.45 4.98 -0.59
CA THR A 103 -4.68 5.62 -0.09
C THR A 103 -5.68 5.87 -1.23
N PHE A 104 -5.24 6.27 -2.42
CA PHE A 104 -6.13 6.46 -3.58
C PHE A 104 -6.79 5.15 -3.99
N GLY A 105 -5.99 4.09 -4.10
CA GLY A 105 -6.52 2.77 -4.43
C GLY A 105 -7.48 2.25 -3.35
N LEU A 106 -7.19 2.43 -2.06
CA LEU A 106 -8.13 2.02 -1.02
C LEU A 106 -9.47 2.75 -1.16
N GLU A 107 -9.45 4.07 -1.36
CA GLU A 107 -10.67 4.89 -1.49
C GLU A 107 -11.58 4.39 -2.61
N GLU A 108 -11.03 4.04 -3.77
CA GLU A 108 -11.80 3.54 -4.93
C GLU A 108 -12.55 2.24 -4.64
N ARG A 109 -12.08 1.43 -3.70
CA ARG A 109 -12.62 0.09 -3.43
C ARG A 109 -13.35 -0.03 -2.09
N LEU A 110 -13.61 1.06 -1.39
CA LEU A 110 -14.27 1.03 -0.08
C LEU A 110 -15.66 0.39 -0.14
N GLN A 111 -16.38 0.53 -1.26
CA GLN A 111 -17.70 -0.08 -1.43
C GLN A 111 -17.65 -1.60 -1.21
N VAL A 112 -16.94 -2.30 -2.10
CA VAL A 112 -16.79 -3.75 -2.05
C VAL A 112 -15.95 -4.20 -0.86
N SER A 113 -14.93 -3.44 -0.47
CA SER A 113 -14.01 -3.89 0.59
C SER A 113 -14.62 -3.75 1.98
N LEU A 114 -15.62 -2.89 2.18
CA LEU A 114 -16.13 -2.55 3.51
C LEU A 114 -17.61 -2.21 3.57
N TYR A 115 -18.10 -1.31 2.73
CA TYR A 115 -19.44 -0.75 2.89
C TYR A 115 -20.53 -1.80 2.67
N ASP A 116 -20.30 -2.73 1.76
CA ASP A 116 -21.18 -3.88 1.54
C ASP A 116 -21.14 -4.89 2.70
N LEU A 117 -20.03 -4.91 3.46
CA LEU A 117 -19.81 -5.87 4.55
C LEU A 117 -20.35 -5.39 5.91
N LYS A 118 -20.37 -4.06 6.12
CA LYS A 118 -20.78 -3.39 7.36
C LYS A 118 -20.24 -4.08 8.63
N PRO A 119 -18.92 -4.19 8.80
CA PRO A 119 -18.34 -4.88 9.96
C PRO A 119 -18.59 -4.11 11.25
N LYS A 120 -18.59 -4.78 12.41
CA LYS A 120 -18.71 -4.09 13.72
C LYS A 120 -17.50 -3.19 14.00
N VAL A 121 -16.30 -3.65 13.64
CA VAL A 121 -15.04 -2.90 13.77
C VAL A 121 -14.27 -2.90 12.46
N VAL A 122 -13.74 -1.75 12.08
CA VAL A 122 -12.79 -1.58 10.96
C VAL A 122 -11.41 -1.28 11.53
N VAL A 123 -10.40 -2.04 11.11
CA VAL A 123 -8.98 -1.76 11.41
C VAL A 123 -8.29 -1.34 10.12
N MET A 124 -7.75 -0.12 10.08
CA MET A 124 -7.13 0.45 8.89
C MET A 124 -5.63 0.70 9.07
N LEU A 125 -4.82 0.15 8.17
CA LEU A 125 -3.41 0.47 7.97
C LEU A 125 -3.14 0.72 6.49
N ILE A 126 -2.93 1.97 6.09
CA ILE A 126 -2.71 2.33 4.69
C ILE A 126 -1.84 3.59 4.57
N GLY A 127 -1.10 3.70 3.48
CA GLY A 127 -0.35 4.91 3.09
C GLY A 127 1.15 4.70 2.94
N ALA A 128 1.68 3.52 3.31
CA ALA A 128 3.11 3.23 3.18
C ALA A 128 3.61 3.27 1.72
N ASN A 129 2.74 2.97 0.76
CA ASN A 129 3.06 2.96 -0.67
C ASN A 129 2.97 4.33 -1.35
N ASN A 130 2.46 5.36 -0.67
CA ASN A 130 2.37 6.72 -1.20
C ASN A 130 2.52 7.79 -0.11
N MET A 131 3.44 7.58 0.84
CA MET A 131 3.59 8.42 2.03
C MET A 131 3.72 9.93 1.73
N ASP A 132 4.33 10.32 0.60
CA ASP A 132 4.48 11.74 0.24
C ASP A 132 3.15 12.42 -0.14
N SER A 133 2.14 11.65 -0.60
CA SER A 133 0.83 12.15 -1.05
C SER A 133 -0.36 11.56 -0.30
N MET A 134 -0.14 10.68 0.67
CA MET A 134 -1.23 9.93 1.32
C MET A 134 -2.28 10.81 1.98
N LEU A 135 -1.87 11.96 2.53
CA LEU A 135 -2.76 12.87 3.25
C LEU A 135 -3.70 13.64 2.32
N GLU A 136 -3.48 13.62 1.00
CA GLU A 136 -4.35 14.29 0.03
C GLU A 136 -5.78 13.73 0.04
N ASN A 137 -5.93 12.42 0.30
CA ASN A 137 -7.23 11.75 0.32
C ASN A 137 -7.49 10.92 1.59
N TYR A 138 -6.54 10.87 2.54
CA TYR A 138 -6.74 10.14 3.80
C TYR A 138 -7.98 10.63 4.56
N GLU A 139 -8.17 11.95 4.70
CA GLU A 139 -9.34 12.51 5.38
C GLU A 139 -10.66 12.22 4.62
N SER A 140 -10.60 12.13 3.28
CA SER A 140 -11.75 11.73 2.46
C SER A 140 -12.19 10.30 2.78
N ILE A 141 -11.24 9.37 2.91
CA ILE A 141 -11.51 7.99 3.37
C ILE A 141 -12.19 8.01 4.73
N LEU A 142 -11.64 8.74 5.71
CA LEU A 142 -12.20 8.78 7.07
C LEU A 142 -13.63 9.33 7.11
N LYS A 143 -13.90 10.36 6.29
CA LYS A 143 -15.24 10.90 6.10
C LYS A 143 -16.18 9.87 5.47
N GLY A 144 -15.73 9.17 4.43
CA GLY A 144 -16.48 8.08 3.81
C GLY A 144 -16.85 6.97 4.79
N LEU A 145 -15.90 6.58 5.67
CA LEU A 145 -16.16 5.63 6.76
C LEU A 145 -17.25 6.14 7.71
N GLN A 146 -17.20 7.42 8.12
CA GLN A 146 -18.21 8.00 9.01
C GLN A 146 -19.61 8.02 8.39
N GLU A 147 -19.70 8.35 7.09
CA GLU A 147 -20.96 8.50 6.36
C GLU A 147 -21.60 7.16 6.01
N ASN A 148 -20.80 6.16 5.61
CA ASN A 148 -21.31 4.88 5.11
C ASN A 148 -21.36 3.79 6.20
N LEU A 149 -20.58 3.93 7.28
CA LEU A 149 -20.50 2.97 8.38
C LEU A 149 -20.73 3.65 9.75
N PRO A 150 -21.86 4.35 9.96
CA PRO A 150 -22.08 5.15 11.17
C PRO A 150 -22.15 4.32 12.47
N GLU A 151 -22.41 3.01 12.38
CA GLU A 151 -22.48 2.11 13.53
C GLU A 151 -21.14 1.42 13.82
N SER A 152 -20.28 1.27 12.80
CA SER A 152 -18.98 0.61 12.92
C SER A 152 -18.04 1.43 13.78
N LYS A 153 -17.22 0.74 14.58
CA LYS A 153 -16.10 1.37 15.30
C LYS A 153 -14.86 1.34 14.42
N ILE A 154 -14.11 2.44 14.38
CA ILE A 154 -12.94 2.56 13.51
C ILE A 154 -11.68 2.62 14.37
N VAL A 155 -10.68 1.81 13.99
CA VAL A 155 -9.34 1.75 14.58
C VAL A 155 -8.33 2.12 13.50
N LEU A 156 -7.62 3.22 13.69
CA LEU A 156 -6.53 3.64 12.81
C LEU A 156 -5.20 3.14 13.36
N LEU A 157 -4.44 2.44 12.53
CA LEU A 157 -3.09 2.00 12.86
C LEU A 157 -2.08 3.04 12.37
N SER A 158 -1.04 3.30 13.16
CA SER A 158 0.08 4.10 12.70
C SER A 158 0.88 3.37 11.62
N LEU A 159 1.42 4.11 10.65
CA LEU A 159 2.42 3.59 9.72
C LEU A 159 3.60 3.03 10.50
N THR A 160 4.23 2.00 9.97
CA THR A 160 5.23 1.22 10.69
C THR A 160 6.65 1.72 10.41
N ALA A 161 7.57 1.37 11.30
CA ALA A 161 8.99 1.52 11.03
C ALA A 161 9.46 0.50 10.00
N MET A 162 10.45 0.89 9.19
CA MET A 162 11.15 0.05 8.22
C MET A 162 12.62 -0.16 8.61
N GLY A 163 13.17 -1.31 8.23
CA GLY A 163 14.55 -1.73 8.46
C GLY A 163 15.42 -1.73 7.21
N GLY A 164 16.68 -1.31 7.36
CA GLY A 164 17.68 -1.14 6.32
C GLY A 164 18.13 0.32 6.13
N GLU A 165 19.41 0.49 5.82
CA GLU A 165 20.10 1.80 5.75
C GLU A 165 19.42 2.83 4.82
N HIS A 166 18.63 2.38 3.84
CA HIS A 166 17.99 3.24 2.85
C HIS A 166 16.62 3.79 3.28
N TRP A 167 16.06 3.35 4.40
CA TRP A 167 14.70 3.70 4.80
C TRP A 167 14.61 4.89 5.77
N GLY A 168 15.72 5.50 6.18
CA GLY A 168 15.73 6.61 7.15
C GLY A 168 14.78 7.76 6.78
N ARG A 169 14.75 8.17 5.51
CA ARG A 169 13.79 9.19 5.03
C ARG A 169 12.34 8.72 5.15
N LYS A 170 12.07 7.46 4.82
CA LYS A 170 10.71 6.91 4.92
C LYS A 170 10.26 6.79 6.38
N ASN A 171 11.15 6.40 7.30
CA ASN A 171 10.84 6.37 8.73
C ASN A 171 10.49 7.77 9.28
N GLN A 172 11.22 8.80 8.84
CA GLN A 172 10.88 10.19 9.18
C GLN A 172 9.50 10.60 8.64
N LEU A 173 9.21 10.24 7.40
CA LEU A 173 7.93 10.56 6.77
C LEU A 173 6.76 9.79 7.41
N ALA A 174 6.98 8.52 7.77
CA ALA A 174 6.02 7.72 8.53
C ALA A 174 5.73 8.37 9.89
N ALA A 175 6.77 8.74 10.65
CA ALA A 175 6.62 9.42 11.92
C ALA A 175 5.87 10.76 11.78
N TYR A 176 6.16 11.54 10.75
CA TYR A 176 5.46 12.79 10.44
C TYR A 176 3.97 12.54 10.13
N ASN A 177 3.67 11.61 9.22
CA ASN A 177 2.29 11.29 8.84
C ASN A 177 1.48 10.71 10.01
N ASN A 178 2.13 9.94 10.90
CA ASN A 178 1.50 9.38 12.09
C ASN A 178 0.97 10.44 13.06
N VAL A 179 1.60 11.62 13.13
CA VAL A 179 1.04 12.75 13.88
C VAL A 179 -0.32 13.15 13.32
N THR A 180 -0.42 13.30 12.00
CA THR A 180 -1.67 13.64 11.32
C THR A 180 -2.72 12.55 11.47
N ILE A 181 -2.35 11.27 11.31
CA ILE A 181 -3.28 10.14 11.48
C ILE A 181 -3.88 10.16 12.89
N LYS A 182 -3.05 10.37 13.92
CA LYS A 182 -3.52 10.46 15.31
C LYS A 182 -4.46 11.65 15.51
N LEU A 183 -4.11 12.83 15.02
CA LEU A 183 -4.96 14.03 15.11
C LEU A 183 -6.30 13.85 14.39
N LEU A 184 -6.30 13.15 13.25
CA LEU A 184 -7.54 12.82 12.54
C LEU A 184 -8.36 11.77 13.30
N ALA A 185 -7.73 10.75 13.90
CA ALA A 185 -8.43 9.81 14.76
C ALA A 185 -9.17 10.54 15.90
N GLU A 186 -8.48 11.45 16.59
CA GLU A 186 -9.07 12.27 17.65
C GLU A 186 -10.22 13.14 17.14
N ARG A 187 -10.07 13.78 15.96
CA ARG A 187 -11.11 14.62 15.35
C ARG A 187 -12.39 13.85 15.02
N TYR A 188 -12.24 12.63 14.49
CA TYR A 188 -13.36 11.80 14.06
C TYR A 188 -13.90 10.89 15.19
N GLY A 189 -13.26 10.87 16.36
CA GLY A 189 -13.63 10.00 17.48
C GLY A 189 -13.29 8.52 17.24
N TYR A 190 -12.26 8.25 16.43
CA TYR A 190 -11.74 6.91 16.14
C TYR A 190 -10.65 6.52 17.14
N GLU A 191 -10.47 5.21 17.35
CA GLU A 191 -9.35 4.71 18.15
C GLU A 191 -8.06 4.77 17.32
N PHE A 192 -6.93 5.00 17.98
CA PHE A 192 -5.61 5.02 17.36
C PHE A 192 -4.66 4.04 18.06
N VAL A 193 -4.00 3.18 17.30
CA VAL A 193 -2.99 2.24 17.81
C VAL A 193 -1.64 2.60 17.21
N ASP A 194 -0.68 2.89 18.08
CA ASP A 194 0.68 3.21 17.68
C ASP A 194 1.53 1.95 17.50
N LEU A 195 1.69 1.51 16.25
CA LEU A 195 2.58 0.42 15.88
C LEU A 195 4.03 0.88 15.66
N TYR A 196 4.23 2.10 15.15
CA TYR A 196 5.55 2.68 14.89
C TYR A 196 6.46 2.56 16.10
N SER A 197 6.05 3.12 17.24
CA SER A 197 6.88 3.15 18.45
C SER A 197 7.17 1.77 19.04
N VAL A 198 6.28 0.82 18.80
CA VAL A 198 6.41 -0.56 19.32
C VAL A 198 7.38 -1.38 18.46
N LEU A 199 7.42 -1.11 17.15
CA LEU A 199 8.26 -1.82 16.20
C LEU A 199 9.63 -1.15 15.99
N TYR A 200 9.75 0.14 16.31
CA TYR A 200 10.98 0.92 16.15
C TYR A 200 11.98 0.67 17.29
N ASP A 201 13.19 0.24 16.93
CA ASP A 201 14.35 0.15 17.80
C ASP A 201 15.18 1.44 17.69
N VAL A 202 15.10 2.27 18.73
CA VAL A 202 15.83 3.54 18.83
C VAL A 202 17.35 3.34 18.83
N SER A 203 17.85 2.17 19.26
CA SER A 203 19.30 1.92 19.38
C SER A 203 19.98 1.75 18.03
N ILE A 204 19.26 1.18 17.06
CA ILE A 204 19.73 0.98 15.68
C ILE A 204 19.08 1.95 14.69
N GLY A 205 18.01 2.64 15.11
CA GLY A 205 17.32 3.64 14.29
C GLY A 205 16.37 3.05 13.24
N GLU A 206 15.97 1.79 13.42
CA GLU A 206 15.27 0.96 12.44
C GLU A 206 14.21 0.07 13.13
N VAL A 207 13.50 -0.77 12.38
CA VAL A 207 12.65 -1.82 12.98
C VAL A 207 13.51 -2.86 13.71
N TYR A 208 13.02 -3.43 14.82
CA TYR A 208 13.71 -4.51 15.53
C TYR A 208 14.08 -5.68 14.60
N GLU A 209 15.28 -6.21 14.78
CA GLU A 209 15.78 -7.36 14.02
C GLU A 209 14.84 -8.58 14.20
N GLY A 210 14.53 -9.25 13.09
CA GLY A 210 13.67 -10.43 13.07
C GLY A 210 12.17 -10.13 13.06
N TYR A 211 11.73 -8.88 13.15
CA TYR A 211 10.30 -8.53 12.99
C TYR A 211 9.88 -8.35 11.54
N THR A 212 10.83 -8.15 10.62
CA THR A 212 10.56 -8.01 9.19
C THR A 212 11.40 -8.99 8.37
N ILE A 213 10.86 -9.39 7.21
CA ILE A 213 11.50 -10.31 6.25
C ILE A 213 12.48 -9.53 5.37
N ASP A 214 12.05 -8.36 4.90
CA ASP A 214 12.74 -7.54 3.88
C ASP A 214 12.90 -6.07 4.31
N GLY A 215 12.73 -5.79 5.61
CA GLY A 215 12.72 -4.44 6.14
C GLY A 215 11.35 -3.75 6.13
N GLY A 216 10.32 -4.33 5.51
CA GLY A 216 8.96 -3.77 5.50
C GLY A 216 7.89 -4.77 5.91
N HIS A 217 7.89 -5.97 5.33
CA HIS A 217 6.88 -7.00 5.57
C HIS A 217 7.18 -7.81 6.82
N PHE A 218 6.15 -8.08 7.63
CA PHE A 218 6.34 -8.72 8.93
C PHE A 218 6.65 -10.22 8.84
N THR A 219 7.49 -10.67 9.76
CA THR A 219 7.62 -12.08 10.13
C THR A 219 6.44 -12.51 11.01
N HIS A 220 6.41 -13.79 11.41
CA HIS A 220 5.46 -14.26 12.42
C HIS A 220 5.60 -13.50 13.74
N GLU A 221 6.83 -13.23 14.17
CA GLU A 221 7.16 -12.48 15.38
C GLU A 221 6.67 -11.04 15.27
N GLY A 222 6.87 -10.39 14.12
CA GLY A 222 6.35 -9.04 13.85
C GLY A 222 4.82 -8.98 13.96
N TYR A 223 4.11 -9.90 13.31
CA TYR A 223 2.65 -9.98 13.43
C TYR A 223 2.18 -10.32 14.85
N THR A 224 2.94 -11.09 15.62
CA THR A 224 2.62 -11.39 17.02
C THR A 224 2.64 -10.11 17.87
N VAL A 225 3.66 -9.26 17.68
CA VAL A 225 3.76 -7.96 18.36
C VAL A 225 2.62 -7.02 17.94
N VAL A 226 2.33 -6.94 16.64
CA VAL A 226 1.20 -6.13 16.11
C VAL A 226 -0.14 -6.60 16.70
N THR A 227 -0.37 -7.91 16.73
CA THR A 227 -1.58 -8.51 17.31
C THR A 227 -1.76 -8.11 18.77
N ALA A 228 -0.67 -8.13 19.55
CA ALA A 228 -0.70 -7.77 20.97
C ALA A 228 -1.10 -6.31 21.22
N GLN A 229 -0.86 -5.40 20.27
CA GLN A 229 -1.28 -4.00 20.38
C GLN A 229 -2.74 -3.78 19.98
N ILE A 230 -3.23 -4.52 18.96
CA ILE A 230 -4.58 -4.34 18.42
C ILE A 230 -5.62 -5.06 19.30
N THR A 231 -5.30 -6.24 19.81
CA THR A 231 -6.26 -7.12 20.52
C THR A 231 -6.98 -6.43 21.69
N PRO A 232 -6.30 -5.71 22.61
CA PRO A 232 -6.99 -5.06 23.73
C PRO A 232 -8.01 -4.00 23.29
N VAL A 233 -7.76 -3.33 22.16
CA VAL A 233 -8.69 -2.34 21.58
C VAL A 233 -9.90 -3.05 20.99
N LEU A 234 -9.69 -4.15 20.25
CA LEU A 234 -10.79 -4.96 19.73
C LEU A 234 -11.67 -5.53 20.85
N GLU A 235 -11.07 -6.07 21.90
CA GLU A 235 -11.80 -6.57 23.06
C GLU A 235 -12.62 -5.48 23.75
N LYS A 236 -12.10 -4.25 23.82
CA LYS A 236 -12.85 -3.11 24.37
C LYS A 236 -14.05 -2.74 23.49
N LEU A 237 -13.87 -2.71 22.17
CA LEU A 237 -14.90 -2.26 21.23
C LEU A 237 -15.98 -3.32 20.94
N LEU A 238 -15.63 -4.61 21.02
CA LEU A 238 -16.54 -5.73 20.77
C LEU A 238 -17.20 -6.29 22.04
N LYS A 239 -16.88 -5.74 23.23
CA LYS A 239 -17.59 -6.07 24.47
C LYS A 239 -19.04 -5.62 24.36
N LYS A 240 -19.95 -6.58 24.55
CA LYS A 240 -21.39 -6.33 24.76
C LYS A 240 -21.63 -5.69 26.12
#